data_AF-A0A936W7S1-F1
#
_entry.id   AF-A0A936W7S1-F1
#
_cell.length_a   1.000
_cell.length_b   1.000
_cell.length_c   1.000
_cell.angle_alpha   90.00
_cell.angle_beta   90.00
_cell.angle_gamma   90.00
#
_symmetry.space_group_name_H-M   'P 1'
#
loop_
_entity.id
_entity.type
_entity.pdbx_description
1 polymer ?
#
loop_
_entity_poly.entity_id
_entity_poly.type
_entity_poly.pdbx_seq_one_letter_code
_entity_poly.pdbx_strand_id
1 'polypeptide(L)'
;MNINLYGYLYNGGGVAAGDINNDGLIDLYFTGGMVFHKLYLNEGNFKFKDITATAGVDGGYGFKTGVTMVDINGDGLLDIYLCKSMVNDPEYGKKMLYINNGDLTFTEQAAAYGLDDSSYSSQAYFFDMDTDGDLDLYLVNHPWNQSEANNLNVVYNEKGEVELKKPADYSFISDRLYENTGNHFTDITCKAGVEDDAFGLSAVIGDFNNDLRPDIYVCNDYVKPDFLYINNGDKTFTESFSGYFRHSSISSMGSDFADINNDGYQDLITLDMLPRDHYRQNMLMMIQNYDKFDQMVSIGLKAQYVHNALQLNNGNGTFSDISFMSNTAATDWSWSALFADYDNDGWKDLLFLMAIKGPDKPRLCPLCY
;
A
#
# COMPACT_ATOMS: atom_id res chain seq x y z
N MET A 1 -15.45 15.48 10.04
CA MET A 1 -14.16 15.56 9.32
C MET A 1 -14.34 16.45 8.10
N ASN A 2 -13.35 17.24 7.70
CA ASN A 2 -13.41 18.06 6.47
C ASN A 2 -12.05 18.03 5.74
N ILE A 3 -12.04 18.39 4.46
CA ILE A 3 -10.84 18.34 3.58
C ILE A 3 -9.66 19.17 4.12
N ASN A 4 -9.92 20.29 4.80
CA ASN A 4 -8.86 21.14 5.34
C ASN A 4 -8.14 20.52 6.55
N LEU A 5 -8.81 19.59 7.24
CA LEU A 5 -8.24 18.83 8.35
C LEU A 5 -7.62 17.52 7.85
N TYR A 6 -8.17 16.91 6.80
CA TYR A 6 -7.68 15.67 6.21
C TYR A 6 -7.85 15.69 4.69
N GLY A 7 -6.75 15.94 3.96
CA GLY A 7 -6.75 16.00 2.49
C GLY A 7 -7.17 14.68 1.83
N TYR A 8 -6.98 13.57 2.55
CA TYR A 8 -7.30 12.21 2.14
C TYR A 8 -8.71 11.75 2.54
N LEU A 9 -9.59 12.68 2.95
CA LEU A 9 -11.00 12.39 3.24
C LEU A 9 -11.74 11.73 2.06
N TYR A 10 -11.28 12.01 0.84
CA TYR A 10 -11.83 11.44 -0.39
C TYR A 10 -11.02 10.25 -0.92
N ASN A 11 -10.12 9.67 -0.11
CA ASN A 11 -9.60 8.36 -0.48
C ASN A 11 -10.74 7.38 -0.65
N GLY A 12 -10.64 6.61 -1.74
CA GLY A 12 -11.53 5.49 -1.96
C GLY A 12 -11.45 4.53 -0.77
N GLY A 13 -12.56 3.89 -0.47
CA GLY A 13 -12.53 2.73 0.42
C GLY A 13 -11.79 1.58 -0.25
N GLY A 14 -11.12 0.75 0.54
CA GLY A 14 -10.60 -0.54 0.11
C GLY A 14 -11.72 -1.50 -0.32
N VAL A 15 -11.35 -2.43 -1.20
CA VAL A 15 -12.15 -3.58 -1.57
C VAL A 15 -11.32 -4.83 -1.34
N ALA A 16 -11.90 -5.85 -0.71
CA ALA A 16 -11.35 -7.18 -0.68
C ALA A 16 -12.29 -8.12 -1.43
N ALA A 17 -11.69 -9.06 -2.16
CA ALA A 17 -12.40 -10.05 -2.94
C ALA A 17 -11.84 -11.43 -2.59
N GLY A 18 -12.72 -12.37 -2.23
CA GLY A 18 -12.35 -13.70 -1.78
C GLY A 18 -13.56 -14.59 -1.62
N ASP A 19 -13.38 -15.90 -1.69
CA ASP A 19 -14.42 -16.90 -1.47
C ASP A 19 -14.50 -17.20 0.03
N ILE A 20 -15.47 -16.61 0.73
CA ILE A 20 -15.52 -16.67 2.20
C ILE A 20 -16.20 -17.94 2.73
N ASN A 21 -16.83 -18.71 1.85
CA ASN A 21 -17.60 -19.91 2.19
C ASN A 21 -17.13 -21.16 1.43
N ASN A 22 -16.06 -21.04 0.64
CA ASN A 22 -15.45 -22.09 -0.17
C ASN A 22 -16.41 -22.75 -1.18
N ASP A 23 -17.32 -21.97 -1.78
CA ASP A 23 -18.27 -22.45 -2.79
C ASP A 23 -17.78 -22.28 -4.25
N GLY A 24 -16.60 -21.69 -4.42
CA GLY A 24 -15.97 -21.39 -5.70
C GLY A 24 -16.39 -20.05 -6.31
N LEU A 25 -17.20 -19.26 -5.62
CA LEU A 25 -17.63 -17.94 -6.05
C LEU A 25 -16.94 -16.84 -5.23
N ILE A 26 -16.42 -15.83 -5.91
CA ILE A 26 -15.74 -14.71 -5.25
C ILE A 26 -16.78 -13.73 -4.67
N ASP A 27 -16.71 -13.51 -3.36
CA ASP A 27 -17.47 -12.53 -2.62
C ASP A 27 -16.74 -11.18 -2.56
N LEU A 28 -17.47 -10.13 -2.18
CA LEU A 28 -16.92 -8.77 -2.15
C LEU A 28 -17.17 -8.09 -0.82
N TYR A 29 -16.12 -7.52 -0.25
CA TYR A 29 -16.19 -6.68 0.94
C TYR A 29 -15.72 -5.27 0.62
N PHE A 30 -16.57 -4.27 0.87
CA PHE A 30 -16.28 -2.87 0.62
C PHE A 30 -16.15 -2.10 1.93
N THR A 31 -15.05 -1.35 2.08
CA THR A 31 -14.93 -0.39 3.17
C THR A 31 -15.65 0.91 2.84
N GLY A 32 -16.05 1.62 3.89
CA GLY A 32 -16.72 2.90 3.80
C GLY A 32 -16.05 3.90 4.72
N GLY A 33 -15.36 4.90 4.17
CA GLY A 33 -14.52 5.80 4.98
C GLY A 33 -15.23 6.37 6.22
N MET A 34 -16.44 6.93 6.05
CA MET A 34 -17.26 7.48 7.15
C MET A 34 -18.59 6.75 7.35
N VAL A 35 -18.78 5.60 6.71
CA VAL A 35 -20.03 4.82 6.74
C VAL A 35 -19.73 3.36 7.07
N PHE A 36 -20.75 2.58 7.40
CA PHE A 36 -20.55 1.15 7.64
C PHE A 36 -20.16 0.40 6.38
N HIS A 37 -19.38 -0.66 6.56
CA HIS A 37 -18.91 -1.55 5.52
C HIS A 37 -20.03 -2.38 4.92
N LYS A 38 -19.75 -3.05 3.80
CA LYS A 38 -20.66 -3.97 3.16
C LYS A 38 -19.97 -5.25 2.73
N LEU A 39 -20.48 -6.38 3.23
CA LEU A 39 -20.14 -7.72 2.75
C LEU A 39 -21.26 -8.24 1.84
N TYR A 40 -20.88 -8.60 0.62
CA TYR A 40 -21.76 -9.11 -0.42
C TYR A 40 -21.40 -10.55 -0.78
N LEU A 41 -22.30 -11.47 -0.47
CA LEU A 41 -22.22 -12.88 -0.86
C LEU A 41 -22.60 -13.04 -2.34
N ASN A 42 -21.80 -13.73 -3.11
CA ASN A 42 -22.03 -14.03 -4.52
C ASN A 42 -22.98 -15.23 -4.66
N GLU A 43 -24.17 -15.00 -5.22
CA GLU A 43 -25.17 -16.04 -5.49
C GLU A 43 -25.04 -16.62 -6.91
N GLY A 44 -23.93 -16.31 -7.60
CA GLY A 44 -23.65 -16.67 -8.98
C GLY A 44 -24.26 -15.69 -9.99
N ASN A 45 -23.76 -15.76 -11.23
CA ASN A 45 -24.20 -14.88 -12.34
C ASN A 45 -24.12 -13.37 -12.02
N PHE A 46 -23.09 -12.95 -11.27
CA PHE A 46 -22.91 -11.57 -10.80
C PHE A 46 -24.10 -11.01 -10.00
N LYS A 47 -24.80 -11.88 -9.27
CA LYS A 47 -25.82 -11.47 -8.30
C LYS A 47 -25.23 -11.53 -6.91
N PHE A 48 -25.44 -10.46 -6.16
CA PHE A 48 -24.82 -10.26 -4.87
C PHE A 48 -25.87 -9.96 -3.81
N LYS A 49 -25.77 -10.61 -2.66
CA LYS A 49 -26.63 -10.43 -1.50
C LYS A 49 -25.86 -9.79 -0.37
N ASP A 50 -26.35 -8.66 0.14
CA ASP A 50 -25.80 -8.03 1.35
C ASP A 50 -26.09 -8.92 2.56
N ILE A 51 -25.02 -9.46 3.17
CA ILE A 51 -25.07 -10.28 4.39
C ILE A 51 -24.42 -9.59 5.58
N THR A 52 -24.07 -8.31 5.47
CA THR A 52 -23.28 -7.56 6.48
C THR A 52 -23.82 -7.71 7.89
N ALA A 53 -25.13 -7.51 8.07
CA ALA A 53 -25.76 -7.52 9.38
C ALA A 53 -25.84 -8.93 9.99
N THR A 54 -26.05 -9.96 9.15
CA THR A 54 -26.08 -11.36 9.60
C THR A 54 -24.68 -11.89 9.87
N ALA A 55 -23.69 -11.41 9.12
CA ALA A 55 -22.29 -11.80 9.25
C ALA A 55 -21.57 -11.09 10.42
N GLY A 56 -22.04 -9.92 10.85
CA GLY A 56 -21.47 -9.18 11.98
C GLY A 56 -20.25 -8.32 11.63
N VAL A 57 -20.13 -7.88 10.38
CA VAL A 57 -18.90 -7.28 9.82
C VAL A 57 -19.09 -5.86 9.30
N ASP A 58 -19.81 -5.02 10.05
CA ASP A 58 -20.16 -3.65 9.64
C ASP A 58 -18.99 -2.63 9.71
N GLY A 59 -17.82 -3.03 10.22
CA GLY A 59 -16.62 -2.20 10.36
C GLY A 59 -16.69 -1.18 11.50
N GLY A 60 -17.75 -1.22 12.32
CA GLY A 60 -17.93 -0.37 13.49
C GLY A 60 -17.83 1.14 13.21
N TYR A 61 -17.50 1.92 14.24
CA TYR A 61 -17.25 3.36 14.12
C TYR A 61 -15.78 3.67 13.78
N GLY A 62 -15.51 4.93 13.43
CA GLY A 62 -14.19 5.43 13.04
C GLY A 62 -14.03 5.67 11.55
N PHE A 63 -12.86 6.17 11.13
CA PHE A 63 -12.53 6.35 9.72
C PHE A 63 -11.80 5.12 9.20
N LYS A 64 -12.38 4.46 8.20
CA LYS A 64 -11.94 3.17 7.68
C LYS A 64 -11.18 3.36 6.37
N THR A 65 -10.11 2.59 6.18
CA THR A 65 -9.21 2.72 5.03
C THR A 65 -9.16 1.40 4.27
N GLY A 66 -8.05 0.66 4.36
CA GLY A 66 -7.83 -0.61 3.71
C GLY A 66 -8.55 -1.80 4.36
N VAL A 67 -8.66 -2.87 3.58
CA VAL A 67 -9.17 -4.18 4.01
C VAL A 67 -8.36 -5.26 3.31
N THR A 68 -8.12 -6.35 4.03
CA THR A 68 -7.45 -7.54 3.52
C THR A 68 -8.25 -8.78 3.94
N MET A 69 -8.52 -9.67 2.97
CA MET A 69 -9.01 -11.02 3.25
C MET A 69 -7.81 -11.97 3.28
N VAL A 70 -7.70 -12.75 4.35
CA VAL A 70 -6.56 -13.64 4.58
C VAL A 70 -6.99 -14.79 5.47
N ASP A 71 -6.52 -16.00 5.22
CA ASP A 71 -6.60 -17.10 6.18
C ASP A 71 -5.49 -16.91 7.22
N ILE A 72 -5.77 -16.17 8.30
CA ILE A 72 -4.73 -15.74 9.25
C ILE A 72 -4.33 -16.86 10.20
N ASN A 73 -5.22 -17.85 10.39
CA ASN A 73 -5.11 -18.89 11.39
C ASN A 73 -4.84 -20.28 10.79
N GLY A 74 -4.81 -20.40 9.47
CA GLY A 74 -4.51 -21.61 8.71
C GLY A 74 -5.64 -22.65 8.71
N ASP A 75 -6.89 -22.25 8.93
CA ASP A 75 -8.05 -23.16 8.98
C ASP A 75 -8.74 -23.39 7.62
N GLY A 76 -8.26 -22.70 6.57
CA GLY A 76 -8.79 -22.78 5.22
C GLY A 76 -10.01 -21.88 4.97
N LEU A 77 -10.32 -20.96 5.89
CA LEU A 77 -11.37 -19.96 5.74
C LEU A 77 -10.74 -18.57 5.69
N LEU A 78 -11.24 -17.72 4.79
CA LEU A 78 -10.79 -16.32 4.74
C LEU A 78 -11.39 -15.53 5.91
N ASP A 79 -10.50 -14.93 6.70
CA ASP A 79 -10.78 -13.91 7.70
C ASP A 79 -10.71 -12.50 7.08
N ILE A 80 -11.19 -11.48 7.80
CA ILE A 80 -11.20 -10.10 7.30
C ILE A 80 -10.47 -9.19 8.29
N TYR A 81 -9.37 -8.60 7.86
CA TYR A 81 -8.63 -7.59 8.62
C TYR A 81 -8.91 -6.17 8.09
N LEU A 82 -9.22 -5.24 8.99
CA LEU A 82 -9.63 -3.88 8.66
C LEU A 82 -8.67 -2.84 9.20
N CYS A 83 -8.17 -2.00 8.29
CA CYS A 83 -7.42 -0.81 8.65
C CYS A 83 -8.36 0.34 9.01
N LYS A 84 -7.93 1.12 10.00
CA LYS A 84 -8.56 2.38 10.38
C LYS A 84 -7.49 3.44 10.51
N SER A 85 -7.93 4.68 10.38
CA SER A 85 -7.07 5.83 10.51
C SER A 85 -7.81 7.00 11.15
N MET A 86 -7.06 8.03 11.48
CA MET A 86 -7.48 9.39 11.81
C MET A 86 -8.85 9.52 12.48
N VAL A 87 -8.91 9.18 13.76
CA VAL A 87 -10.04 9.47 14.62
C VAL A 87 -9.59 10.25 15.84
N ASN A 88 -10.43 11.16 16.33
CA ASN A 88 -10.10 11.96 17.52
C ASN A 88 -10.02 11.11 18.81
N ASP A 89 -10.64 9.94 18.80
CA ASP A 89 -10.66 9.00 19.91
C ASP A 89 -9.96 7.72 19.46
N PRO A 90 -8.80 7.36 20.06
CA PRO A 90 -8.03 6.17 19.69
C PRO A 90 -8.84 4.87 19.71
N GLU A 91 -9.92 4.79 20.51
CA GLU A 91 -10.80 3.61 20.53
C GLU A 91 -11.43 3.34 19.15
N TYR A 92 -11.75 4.39 18.39
CA TYR A 92 -12.28 4.23 17.04
C TYR A 92 -11.19 4.02 15.98
N GLY A 93 -9.92 4.07 16.38
CA GLY A 93 -8.74 3.91 15.52
C GLY A 93 -8.19 2.50 15.57
N LYS A 94 -8.64 1.70 16.55
CA LYS A 94 -8.33 0.29 16.66
C LYS A 94 -8.77 -0.46 15.40
N LYS A 95 -7.81 -1.16 14.79
CA LYS A 95 -8.09 -2.11 13.71
C LYS A 95 -8.99 -3.22 14.23
N MET A 96 -9.65 -3.89 13.29
CA MET A 96 -10.56 -4.99 13.59
C MET A 96 -10.14 -6.21 12.80
N LEU A 97 -10.25 -7.38 13.43
CA LEU A 97 -10.00 -8.67 12.81
C LEU A 97 -11.24 -9.52 12.99
N TYR A 98 -11.92 -9.84 11.91
CA TYR A 98 -13.09 -10.69 11.91
C TYR A 98 -12.68 -12.11 11.53
N ILE A 99 -12.66 -13.00 12.51
CA ILE A 99 -12.39 -14.43 12.31
C ILE A 99 -13.64 -15.12 11.79
N ASN A 100 -13.49 -15.89 10.71
CA ASN A 100 -14.57 -16.61 10.07
C ASN A 100 -14.98 -17.84 10.90
N ASN A 101 -16.26 -17.93 11.27
CA ASN A 101 -16.76 -19.04 12.06
C ASN A 101 -17.16 -20.27 11.20
N GLY A 102 -17.05 -20.18 9.87
CA GLY A 102 -17.40 -21.25 8.92
C GLY A 102 -18.89 -21.36 8.61
N ASP A 103 -19.73 -20.45 9.11
CA ASP A 103 -21.18 -20.43 8.93
C ASP A 103 -21.71 -19.09 8.39
N LEU A 104 -20.86 -18.35 7.66
CA LEU A 104 -21.09 -16.99 7.17
C LEU A 104 -21.24 -15.93 8.29
N THR A 105 -20.91 -16.28 9.52
CA THR A 105 -20.75 -15.32 10.62
C THR A 105 -19.29 -15.15 10.99
N PHE A 106 -18.97 -14.00 11.57
CA PHE A 106 -17.61 -13.67 11.97
C PHE A 106 -17.58 -13.19 13.43
N THR A 107 -16.42 -13.40 14.06
CA THR A 107 -16.15 -12.94 15.43
C THR A 107 -15.01 -11.93 15.41
N GLU A 108 -15.22 -10.74 15.98
CA GLU A 108 -14.15 -9.74 16.14
C GLU A 108 -13.16 -10.20 17.21
N GLN A 109 -11.87 -10.28 16.86
CA GLN A 109 -10.79 -10.81 17.71
C GLN A 109 -9.47 -10.04 17.63
N ALA A 110 -9.42 -8.80 17.11
CA ALA A 110 -8.16 -8.06 16.95
C ALA A 110 -7.35 -7.98 18.24
N ALA A 111 -8.00 -7.64 19.36
CA ALA A 111 -7.33 -7.53 20.66
C ALA A 111 -6.79 -8.89 21.17
N ALA A 112 -7.49 -9.99 20.87
CA ALA A 112 -7.02 -11.33 21.26
C ALA A 112 -5.78 -11.75 20.47
N TYR A 113 -5.71 -11.34 19.20
CA TYR A 113 -4.58 -11.56 18.31
C TYR A 113 -3.44 -10.54 18.50
N GLY A 114 -3.61 -9.49 19.30
CA GLY A 114 -2.61 -8.42 19.45
C GLY A 114 -2.57 -7.41 18.29
N LEU A 115 -3.65 -7.36 17.50
CA LEU A 115 -3.76 -6.55 16.29
C LEU A 115 -4.73 -5.36 16.40
N ASP A 116 -5.18 -4.99 17.60
CA ASP A 116 -6.04 -3.81 17.85
C ASP A 116 -5.25 -2.48 17.90
N ASP A 117 -4.23 -2.38 17.06
CA ASP A 117 -3.34 -1.21 17.00
C ASP A 117 -4.13 0.06 16.63
N SER A 118 -3.69 1.23 17.10
CA SER A 118 -4.39 2.52 16.88
C SER A 118 -3.63 3.53 16.02
N SER A 119 -2.52 3.11 15.40
CA SER A 119 -1.81 3.89 14.39
C SER A 119 -2.71 4.21 13.18
N TYR A 120 -2.31 5.22 12.42
CA TYR A 120 -3.04 5.71 11.26
C TYR A 120 -2.69 4.92 10.02
N SER A 121 -3.44 3.84 9.77
CA SER A 121 -3.10 2.87 8.73
C SER A 121 -3.82 3.08 7.42
N SER A 122 -3.07 2.94 6.33
CA SER A 122 -3.57 2.92 4.96
C SER A 122 -4.02 1.51 4.56
N GLN A 123 -3.13 0.51 4.70
CA GLN A 123 -3.38 -0.87 4.27
C GLN A 123 -2.50 -1.89 5.03
N ALA A 124 -2.96 -3.14 5.07
CA ALA A 124 -2.29 -4.27 5.72
C ALA A 124 -1.87 -5.34 4.70
N TYR A 125 -0.65 -5.86 4.86
CA TYR A 125 -0.04 -6.88 4.01
C TYR A 125 0.40 -8.06 4.87
N PHE A 126 -0.19 -9.23 4.61
CA PHE A 126 0.14 -10.46 5.29
C PHE A 126 1.08 -11.30 4.43
N PHE A 127 2.17 -11.80 5.03
CA PHE A 127 3.20 -12.58 4.36
C PHE A 127 4.06 -13.32 5.38
N ASP A 128 4.69 -14.42 4.98
CA ASP A 128 5.58 -15.21 5.84
C ASP A 128 7.01 -14.65 5.77
N MET A 129 7.40 -13.80 6.73
CA MET A 129 8.65 -13.04 6.65
C MET A 129 9.88 -13.89 6.94
N ASP A 130 9.74 -14.96 7.70
CA ASP A 130 10.85 -15.79 8.19
C ASP A 130 10.80 -17.24 7.70
N THR A 131 9.83 -17.57 6.83
CA THR A 131 9.60 -18.87 6.19
C THR A 131 9.21 -19.98 7.16
N ASP A 132 8.55 -19.65 8.26
CA ASP A 132 8.10 -20.61 9.27
C ASP A 132 6.67 -21.15 9.05
N GLY A 133 5.95 -20.57 8.09
CA GLY A 133 4.64 -21.00 7.63
C GLY A 133 3.45 -20.33 8.33
N ASP A 134 3.68 -19.44 9.29
CA ASP A 134 2.64 -18.50 9.72
C ASP A 134 2.78 -17.13 9.01
N LEU A 135 1.66 -16.41 8.87
CA LEU A 135 1.66 -15.11 8.19
C LEU A 135 1.89 -14.01 9.22
N ASP A 136 2.94 -13.24 9.00
CA ASP A 136 3.25 -11.97 9.66
C ASP A 136 2.44 -10.83 9.05
N LEU A 137 2.50 -9.65 9.67
CA LEU A 137 1.77 -8.46 9.21
C LEU A 137 2.70 -7.26 9.08
N TYR A 138 2.78 -6.70 7.87
CA TYR A 138 3.25 -5.34 7.62
C TYR A 138 2.07 -4.39 7.44
N LEU A 139 2.11 -3.26 8.15
CA LEU A 139 1.02 -2.29 8.21
C LEU A 139 1.55 -0.92 7.79
N VAL A 140 1.11 -0.49 6.61
CA VAL A 140 1.47 0.80 6.03
C VAL A 140 0.68 1.90 6.74
N ASN A 141 1.38 2.89 7.25
CA ASN A 141 0.82 4.01 8.01
C ASN A 141 1.12 5.35 7.34
N HIS A 142 0.52 6.40 7.88
CA HIS A 142 0.70 7.73 7.35
C HIS A 142 0.61 8.82 8.44
N PRO A 143 1.27 9.98 8.25
CA PRO A 143 1.08 11.16 9.07
C PRO A 143 -0.37 11.62 9.12
N TRP A 144 -0.81 12.18 10.24
CA TRP A 144 -2.20 12.59 10.42
C TRP A 144 -2.59 13.82 9.61
N ASN A 145 -1.62 14.66 9.20
CA ASN A 145 -1.89 15.83 8.39
C ASN A 145 -0.91 16.03 7.23
N GLN A 146 -1.43 16.65 6.18
CA GLN A 146 -0.70 16.96 4.95
C GLN A 146 0.45 17.96 5.16
N SER A 147 0.35 18.86 6.14
CA SER A 147 1.40 19.84 6.41
C SER A 147 2.65 19.14 6.96
N GLU A 148 2.51 18.18 7.86
CA GLU A 148 3.62 17.37 8.36
C GLU A 148 4.21 16.51 7.25
N ALA A 149 3.37 15.87 6.45
CA ALA A 149 3.82 15.08 5.30
C ALA A 149 4.58 15.90 4.24
N ASN A 150 4.30 17.21 4.12
CA ASN A 150 4.99 18.12 3.18
C ASN A 150 6.19 18.86 3.77
N ASN A 151 6.47 18.73 5.07
CA ASN A 151 7.54 19.46 5.74
C ASN A 151 8.63 18.51 6.22
N LEU A 152 9.87 18.92 5.99
CA LEU A 152 11.05 18.23 6.50
C LEU A 152 11.57 19.01 7.70
N ASN A 153 11.55 18.37 8.87
CA ASN A 153 12.19 18.91 10.06
C ASN A 153 13.62 18.39 10.10
N VAL A 154 14.57 19.30 9.97
CA VAL A 154 15.99 18.97 9.84
C VAL A 154 16.73 19.42 11.09
N VAL A 155 17.58 18.57 11.63
CA VAL A 155 18.47 18.85 12.75
C VAL A 155 19.92 18.57 12.36
N TYR A 156 20.85 19.19 13.06
CA TYR A 156 22.28 18.87 12.91
C TYR A 156 22.68 17.92 14.03
N ASN A 157 23.27 16.80 13.67
CA ASN A 157 23.81 15.86 14.65
C ASN A 157 25.11 16.41 15.29
N GLU A 158 25.65 15.69 16.28
CA GLU A 158 26.88 16.11 16.98
C GLU A 158 28.11 16.25 16.05
N LYS A 159 28.06 15.62 14.87
CA LYS A 159 29.11 15.69 13.83
C LYS A 159 28.88 16.84 12.84
N GLY A 160 27.78 17.59 12.98
CA GLY A 160 27.39 18.67 12.07
C GLY A 160 26.76 18.18 10.77
N GLU A 161 26.40 16.90 10.69
CA GLU A 161 25.68 16.31 9.57
C GLU A 161 24.18 16.56 9.73
N VAL A 162 23.50 16.65 8.59
CA VAL A 162 22.06 16.89 8.53
C VAL A 162 21.30 15.58 8.76
N GLU A 163 20.37 15.58 9.71
CA GLU A 163 19.48 14.45 10.01
C GLU A 163 18.02 14.90 10.04
N LEU A 164 17.11 13.99 9.66
CA LEU A 164 15.68 14.21 9.78
C LEU A 164 15.24 13.97 11.22
N LYS A 165 14.54 14.94 11.78
CA LYS A 165 13.99 14.86 13.14
C LYS A 165 12.71 14.05 13.11
N LYS A 166 12.69 12.94 13.87
CA LYS A 166 11.46 12.18 14.14
C LYS A 166 10.42 13.08 14.84
N PRO A 167 9.16 13.11 14.37
CA PRO A 167 8.08 13.86 15.00
C PRO A 167 7.70 13.31 16.38
N ALA A 168 6.92 14.06 17.15
CA ALA A 168 6.58 13.72 18.53
C ALA A 168 5.60 12.54 18.63
N ASP A 169 4.75 12.37 17.63
CA ASP A 169 3.71 11.35 17.48
C ASP A 169 4.16 10.19 16.58
N TYR A 170 5.48 10.02 16.40
CA TYR A 170 6.10 9.01 15.52
C TYR A 170 5.50 7.60 15.68
N SER A 171 5.13 7.20 16.90
CA SER A 171 4.51 5.89 17.14
C SER A 171 3.14 5.70 16.50
N PHE A 172 2.38 6.76 16.23
CA PHE A 172 1.06 6.65 15.58
C PHE A 172 1.13 6.67 14.05
N ILE A 173 2.26 7.10 13.49
CA ILE A 173 2.39 7.36 12.05
C ILE A 173 3.43 6.46 11.37
N SER A 174 4.34 5.85 12.14
CA SER A 174 5.32 4.91 11.61
C SER A 174 4.66 3.62 11.19
N ASP A 175 5.06 3.10 10.03
CA ASP A 175 4.76 1.74 9.59
C ASP A 175 5.07 0.73 10.70
N ARG A 176 4.32 -0.38 10.69
CA ARG A 176 4.46 -1.45 11.70
C ARG A 176 4.76 -2.79 11.06
N LEU A 177 5.57 -3.58 11.76
CA LEU A 177 5.76 -4.99 11.46
C LEU A 177 5.47 -5.82 12.70
N TYR A 178 4.61 -6.81 12.56
CA TYR A 178 4.22 -7.75 13.61
C TYR A 178 4.64 -9.16 13.26
N GLU A 179 5.32 -9.80 14.20
CA GLU A 179 5.66 -11.23 14.16
C GLU A 179 4.47 -12.05 14.65
N ASN A 180 4.01 -13.01 13.87
CA ASN A 180 3.04 -14.00 14.32
C ASN A 180 3.76 -15.13 15.07
N THR A 181 3.14 -15.60 16.16
CA THR A 181 3.64 -16.73 16.94
C THR A 181 2.48 -17.62 17.33
N GLY A 182 1.86 -18.26 16.34
CA GLY A 182 0.71 -19.13 16.55
C GLY A 182 -0.55 -18.37 16.97
N ASN A 183 -1.02 -17.49 16.09
CA ASN A 183 -2.24 -16.66 16.22
C ASN A 183 -2.14 -15.55 17.27
N HIS A 184 -0.92 -15.09 17.53
CA HIS A 184 -0.67 -13.91 18.35
C HIS A 184 0.46 -13.09 17.74
N PHE A 185 0.17 -11.80 17.52
CA PHE A 185 1.02 -10.87 16.81
C PHE A 185 1.74 -9.96 17.79
N THR A 186 3.06 -9.89 17.67
CA THR A 186 3.93 -9.04 18.49
C THR A 186 4.57 -7.97 17.62
N ASP A 187 4.41 -6.69 17.99
CA ASP A 187 5.09 -5.58 17.31
C ASP A 187 6.62 -5.70 17.47
N ILE A 188 7.31 -5.92 16.36
CA ILE A 188 8.77 -6.00 16.27
C ILE A 188 9.37 -4.85 15.46
N THR A 189 8.59 -3.83 15.10
CA THR A 189 8.96 -2.75 14.16
C THR A 189 10.35 -2.16 14.41
N CYS A 190 10.64 -1.74 15.65
CA CYS A 190 11.91 -1.12 16.01
C CYS A 190 13.09 -2.11 15.95
N LYS A 191 12.87 -3.37 16.34
CA LYS A 191 13.86 -4.44 16.24
C LYS A 191 14.13 -4.81 14.78
N ALA A 192 13.09 -4.80 13.96
CA ALA A 192 13.15 -5.15 12.54
C ALA A 192 13.80 -4.06 11.69
N GLY A 193 13.75 -2.79 12.12
CA GLY A 193 14.38 -1.68 11.42
C GLY A 193 13.54 -1.08 10.28
N VAL A 194 12.22 -1.23 10.34
CA VAL A 194 11.26 -0.75 9.33
C VAL A 194 10.46 0.47 9.80
N GLU A 195 10.99 1.23 10.75
CA GLU A 195 10.34 2.45 11.21
C GLU A 195 10.54 3.58 10.18
N ASP A 196 9.46 4.22 9.76
CA ASP A 196 9.51 5.45 8.98
C ASP A 196 8.39 6.42 9.40
N ASP A 197 8.25 7.53 8.70
CA ASP A 197 7.19 8.51 8.91
C ASP A 197 6.84 9.22 7.60
N ALA A 198 6.97 8.48 6.50
CA ALA A 198 6.50 8.88 5.19
C ALA A 198 5.00 8.69 5.08
N PHE A 199 4.39 9.32 4.07
CA PHE A 199 2.97 9.18 3.84
C PHE A 199 2.71 7.91 3.03
N GLY A 200 2.66 6.77 3.72
CA GLY A 200 2.49 5.46 3.10
C GLY A 200 1.10 5.27 2.49
N LEU A 201 1.05 4.83 1.23
CA LEU A 201 -0.19 4.60 0.49
C LEU A 201 -0.39 3.15 0.08
N SER A 202 0.67 2.47 -0.35
CA SER A 202 0.66 1.05 -0.68
C SER A 202 2.03 0.43 -0.42
N ALA A 203 2.07 -0.89 -0.38
CA ALA A 203 3.30 -1.66 -0.41
C ALA A 203 3.17 -2.84 -1.38
N VAL A 204 4.32 -3.36 -1.78
CA VAL A 204 4.47 -4.63 -2.49
C VAL A 204 5.35 -5.53 -1.65
N ILE A 205 4.90 -6.76 -1.43
CA ILE A 205 5.72 -7.84 -0.89
C ILE A 205 6.23 -8.69 -2.06
N GLY A 206 7.53 -8.86 -2.16
CA GLY A 206 8.15 -9.62 -3.25
C GLY A 206 9.63 -9.81 -3.05
N ASP A 207 10.24 -10.70 -3.83
CA ASP A 207 11.68 -10.97 -3.78
C ASP A 207 12.40 -10.05 -4.79
N PHE A 208 13.03 -8.97 -4.31
CA PHE A 208 13.70 -7.98 -5.17
C PHE A 208 15.15 -8.35 -5.46
N ASN A 209 15.74 -9.24 -4.66
CA ASN A 209 17.15 -9.60 -4.73
C ASN A 209 17.41 -11.06 -5.20
N ASN A 210 16.35 -11.82 -5.44
CA ASN A 210 16.31 -13.24 -5.81
C ASN A 210 16.91 -14.19 -4.76
N ASP A 211 16.74 -13.90 -3.48
CA ASP A 211 17.20 -14.75 -2.37
C ASP A 211 16.12 -15.66 -1.78
N LEU A 212 14.92 -15.66 -2.37
CA LEU A 212 13.72 -16.39 -1.99
C LEU A 212 13.12 -15.96 -0.65
N ARG A 213 13.48 -14.77 -0.14
CA ARG A 213 12.83 -14.14 1.01
C ARG A 213 11.95 -12.98 0.53
N PRO A 214 10.80 -12.76 1.19
CA PRO A 214 9.98 -11.60 0.87
C PRO A 214 10.63 -10.33 1.41
N ASP A 215 10.85 -9.38 0.51
CA ASP A 215 11.20 -7.98 0.79
C ASP A 215 9.95 -7.10 0.74
N ILE A 216 10.08 -5.84 1.17
CA ILE A 216 8.98 -4.89 1.25
C ILE A 216 9.34 -3.61 0.49
N TYR A 217 8.60 -3.28 -0.57
CA TYR A 217 8.66 -1.97 -1.21
C TYR A 217 7.48 -1.12 -0.76
N VAL A 218 7.72 0.08 -0.24
CA VAL A 218 6.68 0.98 0.29
C VAL A 218 6.57 2.22 -0.57
N CYS A 219 5.36 2.48 -1.05
CA CYS A 219 5.01 3.65 -1.86
C CYS A 219 4.54 4.80 -0.97
N ASN A 220 5.19 5.94 -1.13
CA ASN A 220 4.99 7.14 -0.33
C ASN A 220 4.56 8.35 -1.17
N ASP A 221 3.80 9.24 -0.54
CA ASP A 221 3.46 10.55 -1.09
C ASP A 221 4.24 11.68 -0.42
N TYR A 222 4.32 12.81 -1.14
CA TYR A 222 4.94 14.08 -0.75
C TYR A 222 6.48 14.11 -0.76
N VAL A 223 7.10 14.53 0.35
CA VAL A 223 8.53 14.88 0.37
C VAL A 223 9.41 13.70 0.71
N LYS A 224 8.87 12.68 1.37
CA LYS A 224 9.62 11.49 1.76
C LYS A 224 9.40 10.42 0.69
N PRO A 225 10.48 9.98 0.03
CA PRO A 225 10.42 9.02 -1.07
C PRO A 225 10.06 7.61 -0.60
N ASP A 226 9.83 6.74 -1.57
CA ASP A 226 9.61 5.31 -1.38
C ASP A 226 10.78 4.62 -0.65
N PHE A 227 10.47 3.53 0.04
CA PHE A 227 11.44 2.66 0.71
C PHE A 227 11.48 1.28 0.06
N LEU A 228 12.66 0.64 0.08
CA LEU A 228 12.81 -0.78 -0.21
C LEU A 228 13.53 -1.41 0.99
N TYR A 229 12.84 -2.27 1.72
CA TYR A 229 13.36 -3.01 2.86
C TYR A 229 13.71 -4.42 2.41
N ILE A 230 15.01 -4.72 2.33
CA ILE A 230 15.51 -6.06 2.00
C ILE A 230 15.56 -6.91 3.27
N ASN A 231 15.01 -8.11 3.21
CA ASN A 231 14.95 -9.04 4.33
C ASN A 231 16.32 -9.67 4.60
N ASN A 232 16.84 -9.52 5.81
CA ASN A 232 18.14 -10.08 6.20
C ASN A 232 18.07 -11.58 6.57
N GLY A 233 16.87 -12.16 6.68
CA GLY A 233 16.65 -13.55 7.07
C GLY A 233 16.72 -13.81 8.57
N ASP A 234 16.76 -12.77 9.40
CA ASP A 234 16.78 -12.84 10.87
C ASP A 234 15.70 -11.96 11.52
N LYS A 235 14.60 -11.72 10.79
CA LYS A 235 13.47 -10.85 11.16
C LYS A 235 13.86 -9.37 11.23
N THR A 236 14.98 -9.01 10.60
CA THR A 236 15.38 -7.61 10.39
C THR A 236 15.45 -7.29 8.91
N PHE A 237 15.34 -6.01 8.60
CA PHE A 237 15.34 -5.49 7.24
C PHE A 237 16.36 -4.36 7.08
N THR A 238 16.85 -4.22 5.86
CA THR A 238 17.81 -3.17 5.48
C THR A 238 17.19 -2.27 4.40
N GLU A 239 17.01 -0.98 4.70
CA GLU A 239 16.63 0.02 3.70
C GLU A 239 17.70 0.10 2.61
N SER A 240 17.33 -0.25 1.37
CA SER A 240 18.26 -0.47 0.27
C SER A 240 17.86 0.21 -1.03
N PHE A 241 16.84 1.07 -1.05
CA PHE A 241 16.29 1.64 -2.28
C PHE A 241 17.35 2.21 -3.21
N SER A 242 18.30 2.99 -2.68
CA SER A 242 19.34 3.66 -3.47
C SER A 242 20.34 2.69 -4.14
N GLY A 243 20.36 1.44 -3.69
CA GLY A 243 21.13 0.36 -4.32
C GLY A 243 20.44 -0.19 -5.58
N TYR A 244 19.12 -0.16 -5.63
CA TYR A 244 18.30 -0.78 -6.68
C TYR A 244 17.72 0.23 -7.67
N PHE A 245 17.22 1.36 -7.17
CA PHE A 245 16.50 2.37 -7.95
C PHE A 245 17.26 3.70 -8.00
N ARG A 246 17.05 4.46 -9.07
CA ARG A 246 17.66 5.80 -9.25
C ARG A 246 16.72 6.92 -8.83
N HIS A 247 15.41 6.67 -8.86
CA HIS A 247 14.35 7.61 -8.52
C HIS A 247 13.05 6.85 -8.26
N SER A 248 12.10 7.53 -7.62
CA SER A 248 10.71 7.09 -7.48
C SER A 248 9.75 8.10 -8.09
N SER A 249 8.48 7.73 -8.16
CA SER A 249 7.36 8.67 -8.27
C SER A 249 7.35 9.59 -7.03
N ILE A 250 6.85 10.83 -7.17
CA ILE A 250 6.70 11.74 -6.01
C ILE A 250 5.43 11.46 -5.22
N SER A 251 4.40 11.01 -5.93
CA SER A 251 3.11 10.68 -5.37
C SER A 251 2.84 9.22 -5.65
N SER A 252 3.72 8.37 -5.12
CA SER A 252 3.69 6.93 -5.30
C SER A 252 2.43 6.39 -4.60
N MET A 253 1.35 6.23 -5.37
CA MET A 253 0.04 5.84 -4.85
C MET A 253 -0.10 4.32 -4.86
N GLY A 254 -0.54 3.76 -5.98
CA GLY A 254 -0.68 2.32 -6.18
C GLY A 254 0.59 1.72 -6.77
N SER A 255 0.79 0.44 -6.50
CA SER A 255 1.91 -0.33 -7.01
C SER A 255 1.51 -1.76 -7.32
N ASP A 256 2.28 -2.41 -8.18
CA ASP A 256 2.20 -3.84 -8.44
C ASP A 256 3.57 -4.38 -8.91
N PHE A 257 3.79 -5.69 -8.76
CA PHE A 257 5.07 -6.34 -9.02
C PHE A 257 4.88 -7.66 -9.74
N ALA A 258 5.29 -7.68 -11.01
CA ALA A 258 5.11 -8.83 -11.89
C ALA A 258 6.22 -8.87 -12.93
N ASP A 259 6.60 -10.06 -13.37
CA ASP A 259 7.44 -10.27 -14.55
C ASP A 259 6.63 -9.92 -15.81
N ILE A 260 6.90 -8.74 -16.39
CA ILE A 260 6.13 -8.23 -17.54
C ILE A 260 6.70 -8.70 -18.87
N ASN A 261 7.95 -9.15 -18.89
CA ASN A 261 8.68 -9.49 -20.11
C ASN A 261 9.01 -11.00 -20.23
N ASN A 262 8.57 -11.79 -19.25
CA ASN A 262 8.80 -13.23 -19.10
C ASN A 262 10.29 -13.62 -19.02
N ASP A 263 11.14 -12.78 -18.43
CA ASP A 263 12.57 -13.06 -18.26
C ASP A 263 12.93 -13.74 -16.93
N GLY A 264 11.93 -13.96 -16.06
CA GLY A 264 12.06 -14.58 -14.75
C GLY A 264 12.36 -13.59 -13.63
N TYR A 265 12.51 -12.30 -13.93
CA TYR A 265 12.66 -11.24 -12.94
C TYR A 265 11.38 -10.40 -12.85
N GLN A 266 10.95 -10.10 -11.63
CA GLN A 266 9.76 -9.29 -11.41
C GLN A 266 10.09 -7.79 -11.61
N ASP A 267 9.17 -7.07 -12.22
CA ASP A 267 9.24 -5.64 -12.51
C ASP A 267 8.22 -4.87 -11.68
N LEU A 268 8.58 -3.64 -11.27
CA LEU A 268 7.75 -2.83 -10.38
C LEU A 268 7.11 -1.67 -11.15
N ILE A 269 5.79 -1.53 -11.03
CA ILE A 269 5.10 -0.28 -11.40
C ILE A 269 4.73 0.49 -10.13
N THR A 270 4.96 1.80 -10.14
CA THR A 270 4.35 2.74 -9.19
C THR A 270 3.59 3.82 -9.94
N LEU A 271 2.47 4.25 -9.36
CA LEU A 271 1.57 5.23 -9.97
C LEU A 271 1.75 6.61 -9.37
N ASP A 272 1.58 7.62 -10.21
CA ASP A 272 1.63 9.04 -9.91
C ASP A 272 0.42 9.75 -10.56
N MET A 273 0.38 11.08 -10.51
CA MET A 273 -0.74 11.91 -10.93
C MET A 273 -0.54 12.61 -12.27
N LEU A 274 0.50 12.28 -13.04
CA LEU A 274 0.82 12.98 -14.29
C LEU A 274 -0.33 12.87 -15.30
N PRO A 275 -0.99 13.98 -15.68
CA PRO A 275 -2.04 13.95 -16.69
C PRO A 275 -1.50 13.56 -18.05
N ARG A 276 -2.27 12.80 -18.84
CA ARG A 276 -1.84 12.39 -20.18
C ARG A 276 -1.87 13.53 -21.20
N ASP A 277 -2.86 14.40 -21.09
CA ASP A 277 -3.12 15.47 -22.03
C ASP A 277 -2.35 16.76 -21.69
N HIS A 278 -1.78 17.40 -22.71
CA HIS A 278 -0.97 18.61 -22.56
C HIS A 278 -1.75 19.79 -21.96
N TYR A 279 -3.04 19.94 -22.27
CA TYR A 279 -3.85 21.01 -21.66
C TYR A 279 -4.01 20.78 -20.15
N ARG A 280 -4.28 19.54 -19.72
CA ARG A 280 -4.33 19.20 -18.29
C ARG A 280 -2.99 19.33 -17.60
N GLN A 281 -1.89 18.93 -18.25
CA GLN A 281 -0.55 19.13 -17.70
C GLN A 281 -0.27 20.62 -17.45
N ASN A 282 -0.61 21.53 -18.37
CA ASN A 282 -0.41 22.97 -18.15
C ASN A 282 -1.33 23.55 -17.06
N MET A 283 -2.52 22.98 -16.86
CA MET A 283 -3.46 23.44 -15.82
C MET A 283 -3.10 22.92 -14.42
N LEU A 284 -2.55 21.71 -14.33
CA LEU A 284 -2.29 20.98 -13.09
C LEU A 284 -0.80 20.83 -12.78
N MET A 285 0.07 21.50 -13.55
CA MET A 285 1.51 21.37 -13.42
C MET A 285 1.93 21.62 -11.97
N MET A 286 2.40 20.57 -11.30
CA MET A 286 3.07 20.74 -10.03
C MET A 286 4.39 21.44 -10.31
N ILE A 287 4.57 22.64 -9.77
CA ILE A 287 5.83 23.36 -9.87
C ILE A 287 6.83 22.63 -8.97
N GLN A 288 7.57 21.68 -9.54
CA GLN A 288 8.80 21.22 -8.91
C GLN A 288 9.85 22.31 -9.03
N ASN A 289 10.14 22.95 -7.91
CA ASN A 289 11.23 23.92 -7.82
C ASN A 289 12.56 23.16 -7.85
N TYR A 290 13.40 23.43 -8.86
CA TYR A 290 14.70 22.77 -9.02
C TYR A 290 15.61 22.93 -7.79
N ASP A 291 15.65 24.12 -7.18
CA ASP A 291 16.47 24.37 -5.99
C ASP A 291 15.96 23.54 -4.80
N LYS A 292 14.63 23.36 -4.67
CA LYS A 292 14.05 22.47 -3.66
C LYS A 292 14.44 21.02 -3.92
N PHE A 293 14.34 20.56 -5.17
CA PHE A 293 14.73 19.21 -5.57
C PHE A 293 16.22 18.94 -5.26
N ASP A 294 17.11 19.83 -5.71
CA ASP A 294 18.55 19.71 -5.49
C ASP A 294 18.91 19.71 -3.99
N GLN A 295 18.25 20.57 -3.20
CA GLN A 295 18.41 20.57 -1.75
C GLN A 295 17.96 19.25 -1.11
N MET A 296 16.80 18.73 -1.49
CA MET A 296 16.28 17.46 -0.96
C MET A 296 17.25 16.31 -1.25
N VAL A 297 17.75 16.23 -2.49
CA VAL A 297 18.75 15.21 -2.86
C VAL A 297 20.06 15.41 -2.10
N SER A 298 20.51 16.65 -1.90
CA SER A 298 21.76 16.95 -1.20
C SER A 298 21.76 16.55 0.28
N ILE A 299 20.58 16.51 0.94
CA ILE A 299 20.43 16.07 2.32
C ILE A 299 20.15 14.55 2.44
N GLY A 300 20.27 13.81 1.34
CA GLY A 300 20.15 12.34 1.32
C GLY A 300 18.77 11.81 0.97
N LEU A 301 17.80 12.65 0.60
CA LEU A 301 16.54 12.15 0.05
C LEU A 301 16.74 11.66 -1.39
N LYS A 302 15.95 10.66 -1.78
CA LYS A 302 16.00 10.07 -3.12
C LYS A 302 15.34 11.01 -4.14
N ALA A 303 15.77 10.91 -5.40
CA ALA A 303 15.17 11.67 -6.50
C ALA A 303 13.71 11.22 -6.73
N GLN A 304 12.81 12.18 -6.92
CA GLN A 304 11.37 11.96 -7.09
C GLN A 304 10.85 12.76 -8.28
N TYR A 305 10.05 12.13 -9.14
CA TYR A 305 9.50 12.76 -10.34
C TYR A 305 7.99 12.61 -10.44
N VAL A 306 7.33 13.57 -11.10
CA VAL A 306 5.87 13.59 -11.28
C VAL A 306 5.47 12.76 -12.50
N HIS A 307 5.60 11.44 -12.40
CA HIS A 307 5.10 10.46 -13.38
C HIS A 307 5.16 9.07 -12.77
N ASN A 308 4.38 8.14 -13.34
CA ASN A 308 4.49 6.72 -12.98
C ASN A 308 5.92 6.24 -13.24
N ALA A 309 6.47 5.38 -12.40
CA ALA A 309 7.75 4.71 -12.63
C ALA A 309 7.49 3.24 -12.93
N LEU A 310 7.86 2.79 -14.15
CA LEU A 310 7.84 1.36 -14.51
C LEU A 310 9.29 0.88 -14.47
N GLN A 311 9.70 0.34 -13.34
CA GLN A 311 11.04 -0.11 -13.05
C GLN A 311 11.23 -1.53 -13.58
N LEU A 312 11.89 -1.65 -14.72
CA LEU A 312 12.29 -2.93 -15.32
C LEU A 312 13.51 -3.48 -14.58
N ASN A 313 13.47 -4.74 -14.16
CA ASN A 313 14.57 -5.41 -13.49
C ASN A 313 15.66 -5.79 -14.52
N ASN A 314 16.90 -5.36 -14.27
CA ASN A 314 18.01 -5.65 -15.19
C ASN A 314 18.68 -7.02 -14.93
N GLY A 315 18.18 -7.82 -13.98
CA GLY A 315 18.73 -9.12 -13.60
C GLY A 315 20.09 -9.05 -12.88
N ASN A 316 20.51 -7.86 -12.46
CA ASN A 316 21.80 -7.63 -11.79
C ASN A 316 21.67 -6.83 -10.48
N GLY A 317 20.47 -6.79 -9.90
CA GLY A 317 20.16 -6.02 -8.68
C GLY A 317 19.96 -4.52 -8.93
N THR A 318 19.78 -4.10 -10.19
CA THR A 318 19.42 -2.72 -10.53
C THR A 318 18.18 -2.68 -11.39
N PHE A 319 17.46 -1.57 -11.34
CA PHE A 319 16.26 -1.34 -12.12
C PHE A 319 16.41 -0.16 -13.08
N SER A 320 15.61 -0.14 -14.13
CA SER A 320 15.55 0.93 -15.12
C SER A 320 14.13 1.36 -15.38
N ASP A 321 13.87 2.65 -15.19
CA ASP A 321 12.55 3.20 -15.48
C ASP A 321 12.31 3.28 -17.00
N ILE A 322 11.36 2.49 -17.48
CA ILE A 322 10.95 2.41 -18.87
C ILE A 322 9.59 3.06 -19.13
N SER A 323 9.00 3.76 -18.14
CA SER A 323 7.64 4.31 -18.18
C SER A 323 7.31 5.16 -19.41
N PHE A 324 8.25 5.97 -19.88
CA PHE A 324 8.06 6.76 -21.11
C PHE A 324 8.13 5.91 -22.37
N MET A 325 8.96 4.86 -22.38
CA MET A 325 9.11 3.96 -23.52
C MET A 325 7.90 3.02 -23.65
N SER A 326 7.33 2.59 -22.52
CA SER A 326 6.12 1.77 -22.45
C SER A 326 4.81 2.58 -22.52
N ASN A 327 4.88 3.91 -22.61
CA ASN A 327 3.71 4.81 -22.62
C ASN A 327 2.84 4.68 -21.35
N THR A 328 3.45 4.31 -20.23
CA THR A 328 2.79 4.21 -18.91
C THR A 328 3.09 5.38 -17.99
N ALA A 329 4.00 6.31 -18.36
CA ALA A 329 4.39 7.44 -17.51
C ALA A 329 3.24 8.37 -17.09
N ALA A 330 2.20 8.53 -17.93
CA ALA A 330 1.14 9.50 -17.71
C ALA A 330 -0.25 8.86 -17.84
N THR A 331 -0.87 8.56 -16.69
CA THR A 331 -2.18 7.89 -16.62
C THR A 331 -3.22 8.72 -15.85
N ASP A 332 -3.01 10.05 -15.75
CA ASP A 332 -3.83 10.92 -14.89
C ASP A 332 -3.81 10.42 -13.42
N TRP A 333 -4.79 10.81 -12.60
CA TRP A 333 -4.81 10.47 -11.16
C TRP A 333 -5.20 9.01 -10.92
N SER A 334 -4.23 8.11 -11.07
CA SER A 334 -4.37 6.66 -10.90
C SER A 334 -3.99 6.22 -9.48
N TRP A 335 -4.71 5.22 -8.95
CA TRP A 335 -4.60 4.78 -7.55
C TRP A 335 -4.27 3.31 -7.37
N SER A 336 -4.53 2.49 -8.39
CA SER A 336 -4.19 1.07 -8.36
C SER A 336 -3.77 0.63 -9.76
N ALA A 337 -2.69 -0.13 -9.78
CA ALA A 337 -2.14 -0.84 -10.92
C ALA A 337 -2.38 -2.32 -10.68
N LEU A 338 -2.74 -3.06 -11.73
CA LEU A 338 -2.90 -4.51 -11.68
C LEU A 338 -2.33 -5.13 -12.94
N PHE A 339 -1.27 -5.91 -12.78
CA PHE A 339 -0.71 -6.79 -13.78
C PHE A 339 -1.47 -8.12 -13.79
N ALA A 340 -2.02 -8.46 -14.95
CA ALA A 340 -2.57 -9.78 -15.20
C ALA A 340 -2.57 -10.05 -16.70
N ASP A 341 -2.66 -11.30 -17.09
CA ASP A 341 -2.91 -11.65 -18.49
C ASP A 341 -4.42 -11.58 -18.74
N TYR A 342 -4.93 -10.40 -19.17
CA TYR A 342 -6.37 -10.17 -19.28
C TYR A 342 -6.95 -10.73 -20.58
N ASP A 343 -6.13 -10.89 -21.62
CA ASP A 343 -6.56 -11.45 -22.90
C ASP A 343 -6.09 -12.91 -23.16
N ASN A 344 -5.34 -13.49 -22.22
CA ASN A 344 -4.81 -14.86 -22.22
C ASN A 344 -3.78 -15.12 -23.33
N ASP A 345 -2.93 -14.14 -23.64
CA ASP A 345 -1.88 -14.26 -24.66
C ASP A 345 -0.50 -14.67 -24.10
N GLY A 346 -0.38 -14.79 -22.77
CA GLY A 346 0.85 -15.15 -22.07
C GLY A 346 1.72 -13.96 -21.64
N TRP A 347 1.32 -12.73 -21.94
CA TRP A 347 1.97 -11.50 -21.47
C TRP A 347 1.14 -10.83 -20.39
N LYS A 348 1.80 -10.07 -19.51
CA LYS A 348 1.08 -9.27 -18.51
C LYS A 348 0.57 -8.00 -19.17
N ASP A 349 -0.73 -7.81 -19.15
CA ASP A 349 -1.39 -6.54 -19.37
C ASP A 349 -1.38 -5.70 -18.10
N LEU A 350 -1.50 -4.38 -18.27
CA LEU A 350 -1.55 -3.45 -17.15
C LEU A 350 -2.90 -2.71 -17.13
N LEU A 351 -3.66 -2.90 -16.05
CA LEU A 351 -4.89 -2.15 -15.77
C LEU A 351 -4.62 -1.04 -14.76
N PHE A 352 -5.07 0.17 -15.09
CA PHE A 352 -5.04 1.33 -14.19
C PHE A 352 -6.45 1.67 -13.70
N LEU A 353 -6.60 1.85 -12.38
CA LEU A 353 -7.82 2.34 -11.74
C LEU A 353 -7.63 3.80 -11.31
N MET A 354 -8.59 4.66 -11.65
CA MET A 354 -8.50 6.11 -11.46
C MET A 354 -9.58 6.60 -10.48
N ALA A 355 -9.21 7.51 -9.56
CA ALA A 355 -10.16 8.07 -8.60
C ALA A 355 -11.04 9.17 -9.20
N ILE A 356 -10.51 9.96 -10.15
CA ILE A 356 -11.26 11.03 -10.80
C ILE A 356 -11.26 10.80 -12.31
N LYS A 357 -12.45 10.46 -12.82
CA LYS A 357 -12.71 10.33 -14.24
C LYS A 357 -12.57 11.70 -14.91
N GLY A 358 -11.49 11.90 -15.66
CA GLY A 358 -11.52 12.84 -16.78
C GLY A 358 -12.63 12.44 -17.77
N PRO A 359 -13.07 13.32 -18.69
CA PRO A 359 -14.22 13.04 -19.56
C PRO A 359 -14.13 11.76 -20.44
N ASP A 360 -12.99 11.08 -20.48
CA ASP A 360 -12.77 9.90 -21.31
C ASP A 360 -13.06 8.57 -20.58
N LYS A 361 -13.44 7.56 -21.38
CA LYS A 361 -13.82 6.20 -20.91
C LYS A 361 -12.60 5.43 -20.36
N PRO A 362 -12.78 4.50 -19.41
CA PRO A 362 -11.72 3.58 -18.99
C PRO A 362 -11.18 2.83 -20.22
N ARG A 363 -9.86 2.72 -20.31
CA ARG A 363 -9.16 1.99 -21.38
C ARG A 363 -8.23 0.99 -20.74
N LEU A 364 -8.35 -0.26 -21.14
CA LEU A 364 -7.25 -1.22 -21.03
C LEU A 364 -6.08 -0.64 -21.81
N CYS A 365 -4.91 -0.56 -21.19
CA CYS A 365 -3.68 -0.32 -21.92
C CYS A 365 -3.13 -1.71 -22.24
N PRO A 366 -3.47 -2.30 -23.41
CA PRO A 366 -2.75 -3.48 -23.82
C PRO A 366 -1.29 -3.04 -23.93
N LEU A 367 -0.39 -3.67 -23.17
CA LEU A 367 1.04 -3.50 -23.34
C LEU A 367 1.35 -4.14 -24.70
N CYS A 368 1.15 -3.36 -25.76
CA CYS A 368 1.19 -3.83 -27.14
C CYS A 368 2.46 -3.36 -27.83
N TYR A 369 3.35 -4.33 -28.03
CA TYR A 369 4.49 -4.46 -28.98
C TYR A 369 5.81 -3.74 -28.69
#